data_AF-A0A1W9MC67-F1
#
_entry.id   AF-A0A1W9MC67-F1
#
_cell.length_a   1.000
_cell.length_b   1.000
_cell.length_c   1.000
_cell.angle_alpha   90.00
_cell.angle_beta   90.00
_cell.angle_gamma   90.00
#
_symmetry.space_group_name_H-M   'P 1'
#
loop_
_entity.id
_entity.type
_entity.pdbx_description
1 polymer ?
#
loop_
_entity_poly.entity_id
_entity_poly.type
_entity_poly.pdbx_seq_one_letter_code
_entity_poly.pdbx_strand_id
1 'polypeptide(L)'
;MQKWFPAALKKFKIYSVFDLLLEYIDSGSIRLTQEAHPERTTYHDPCNYGRKSEKAFGHGYYEEGRIITKACCGDYQDMEPNREFNYCCGAGGGAWAMPYSAERIFYGRIKARQIQDTGARLVIAPCHNCRDQLKKSLNKEFDLNIEVKYLWELVADSLIMPEQAAQTDAEQVEREI
;
A
#
# COMPACT_ATOMS: atom_id res chain seq x y z
N MET A 1 17.74 16.12 -6.02
CA MET A 1 17.16 17.21 -6.85
C MET A 1 17.44 18.60 -6.30
N GLN A 2 17.32 18.86 -4.99
CA GLN A 2 17.58 20.20 -4.42
C GLN A 2 18.95 20.79 -4.78
N LYS A 3 20.01 19.98 -4.78
CA LYS A 3 21.37 20.40 -5.17
C LYS A 3 21.49 20.78 -6.66
N TRP A 4 20.79 20.06 -7.54
CA TRP A 4 21.05 20.11 -8.98
C TRP A 4 19.98 20.89 -9.76
N PHE A 5 18.73 20.92 -9.28
CA PHE A 5 17.58 21.55 -9.93
C PHE A 5 16.66 22.29 -8.94
N PRO A 6 17.19 23.24 -8.14
CA PRO A 6 16.39 23.93 -7.13
C PRO A 6 15.27 24.80 -7.72
N ALA A 7 15.48 25.39 -8.90
CA ALA A 7 14.46 26.21 -9.58
C ALA A 7 13.26 25.38 -10.04
N ALA A 8 13.48 24.13 -10.47
CA ALA A 8 12.40 23.23 -10.87
C ALA A 8 11.49 22.89 -9.69
N LEU A 9 12.06 22.66 -8.50
CA LEU A 9 11.31 22.37 -7.28
C LEU A 9 10.49 23.56 -6.76
N LYS A 10 10.82 24.79 -7.18
CA LYS A 10 10.01 25.98 -6.89
C LYS A 10 8.82 26.13 -7.85
N LYS A 11 8.94 25.58 -9.06
CA LYS A 11 7.94 25.73 -10.12
C LYS A 11 6.95 24.56 -10.17
N PHE A 12 7.41 23.34 -9.88
CA PHE A 12 6.61 22.13 -9.99
C PHE A 12 6.43 21.48 -8.62
N LYS A 13 5.18 21.25 -8.23
CA LYS A 13 4.85 20.43 -7.08
C LYS A 13 5.03 18.96 -7.46
N ILE A 14 5.77 18.22 -6.63
CA ILE A 14 5.97 16.78 -6.81
C ILE A 14 5.00 16.08 -5.89
N TYR A 15 4.29 15.11 -6.46
CA TYR A 15 3.37 14.24 -5.74
C TYR A 15 3.91 12.82 -5.76
N SER A 16 3.85 12.16 -4.62
CA SER A 16 3.82 10.69 -4.58
C SER A 16 2.41 10.21 -4.91
N VAL A 17 2.29 8.91 -5.17
CA VAL A 17 0.97 8.28 -5.33
C VAL A 17 0.14 8.37 -4.05
N PHE A 18 0.77 8.41 -2.88
CA PHE A 18 0.08 8.56 -1.60
C PHE A 18 -0.56 9.94 -1.49
N ASP A 19 0.20 10.99 -1.80
CA ASP A 19 -0.28 12.37 -1.76
C ASP A 19 -1.49 12.55 -2.68
N LEU A 20 -1.42 12.01 -3.90
CA LEU A 20 -2.49 12.15 -4.88
C LEU A 20 -3.76 11.40 -4.46
N LEU A 21 -3.62 10.18 -3.95
CA LEU A 21 -4.76 9.39 -3.49
C LEU A 21 -5.42 10.02 -2.27
N LEU A 22 -4.64 10.52 -1.31
CA LEU A 22 -5.18 11.26 -0.17
C LEU A 22 -5.88 12.55 -0.61
N GLU A 23 -5.29 13.33 -1.52
CA GLU A 23 -5.93 14.56 -2.03
C GLU A 23 -7.29 14.26 -2.67
N TYR A 24 -7.42 13.15 -3.42
CA TYR A 24 -8.68 12.75 -4.02
C TYR A 24 -9.71 12.26 -3.01
N ILE A 25 -9.28 11.54 -1.96
CA ILE A 25 -10.16 11.07 -0.88
C ILE A 25 -10.63 12.27 -0.04
N ASP A 26 -9.71 13.12 0.43
CA ASP A 26 -9.99 14.23 1.34
C ASP A 26 -10.84 15.32 0.68
N SER A 27 -10.65 15.55 -0.62
CA SER A 27 -11.48 16.50 -1.38
C SER A 27 -12.87 15.96 -1.72
N GLY A 28 -13.12 14.66 -1.52
CA GLY A 28 -14.33 13.98 -1.99
C GLY A 28 -14.40 13.80 -3.51
N SER A 29 -13.28 14.01 -4.23
CA SER A 29 -13.20 13.76 -5.67
C SER A 29 -13.43 12.29 -6.01
N ILE A 30 -13.10 11.39 -5.09
CA ILE A 30 -13.49 9.98 -5.12
C ILE A 30 -14.21 9.60 -3.82
N ARG A 31 -15.17 8.68 -3.93
CA ARG A 31 -15.83 8.03 -2.78
C ARG A 31 -15.45 6.56 -2.78
N LEU A 32 -15.20 6.01 -1.60
CA LEU A 32 -14.73 4.63 -1.42
C LEU A 32 -15.69 3.83 -0.56
N THR A 33 -15.84 2.55 -0.86
CA THR A 33 -16.49 1.55 0.00
C THR A 33 -15.45 0.67 0.69
N GLN A 34 -15.79 0.21 1.90
CA GLN A 34 -14.99 -0.78 2.64
C GLN A 34 -15.40 -2.23 2.35
N GLU A 35 -16.44 -2.43 1.53
CA GLU A 35 -17.07 -3.73 1.29
C GLU A 35 -16.40 -4.53 0.16
N ALA A 36 -15.59 -3.85 -0.67
CA ALA A 36 -14.90 -4.47 -1.81
C ALA A 36 -13.91 -5.58 -1.40
N HIS A 37 -13.39 -5.50 -0.17
CA HIS A 37 -12.38 -6.41 0.37
C HIS A 37 -12.78 -6.88 1.78
N PRO A 38 -13.56 -7.98 1.88
CA PRO A 38 -14.00 -8.53 3.16
C PRO A 38 -12.88 -9.28 3.90
N GLU A 39 -11.77 -9.59 3.24
CA GLU A 39 -10.65 -10.26 3.89
C GLU A 39 -9.92 -9.34 4.87
N ARG A 40 -9.39 -9.94 5.95
CA ARG A 40 -8.42 -9.27 6.81
C ARG A 40 -7.25 -8.77 5.97
N THR A 41 -6.99 -7.47 6.08
CA THR A 41 -6.01 -6.76 5.26
C THR A 41 -4.88 -6.22 6.13
N THR A 42 -3.65 -6.29 5.63
CA THR A 42 -2.47 -5.66 6.24
C THR A 42 -1.73 -4.78 5.25
N TYR A 43 -1.06 -3.75 5.75
CA TYR A 43 -0.19 -2.89 4.94
C TYR A 43 1.29 -3.25 5.13
N HIS A 44 2.05 -3.29 4.03
CA HIS A 44 3.50 -3.47 4.05
C HIS A 44 4.19 -2.11 3.84
N ASP A 45 4.79 -1.53 4.88
CA ASP A 45 5.67 -0.35 4.78
C ASP A 45 6.91 -0.64 3.93
N PRO A 46 7.03 -0.12 2.69
CA PRO A 46 8.19 -0.42 1.86
C PRO A 46 9.36 0.47 2.25
N CYS A 47 10.55 -0.11 2.34
CA CYS A 47 11.77 0.63 2.69
C CYS A 47 12.09 1.81 1.76
N ASN A 48 11.66 1.75 0.49
CA ASN A 48 11.86 2.82 -0.48
C ASN A 48 10.93 4.02 -0.23
N TYR A 49 9.71 3.80 0.27
CA TYR A 49 8.74 4.86 0.55
C TYR A 49 8.81 5.38 1.98
N GLY A 50 9.16 4.52 2.94
CA GLY A 50 9.46 4.92 4.32
C GLY A 50 10.89 5.47 4.45
N ARG A 51 11.80 4.62 4.95
CA ARG A 51 13.18 5.01 5.35
C ARG A 51 13.96 5.78 4.29
N LYS A 52 13.89 5.40 3.01
CA LYS A 52 14.66 6.09 1.95
C LYS A 52 14.09 7.46 1.65
N SER A 53 12.76 7.60 1.56
CA SER A 53 12.13 8.91 1.36
C SER A 53 12.37 9.81 2.57
N GLU A 54 12.25 9.28 3.78
CA GLU A 54 12.51 10.00 5.01
C GLU A 54 13.95 10.55 5.03
N LYS A 55 14.94 9.70 4.72
CA LYS A 55 16.33 10.13 4.61
C LYS A 55 16.57 11.18 3.51
N ALA A 56 15.88 11.06 2.37
CA ALA A 56 16.13 11.90 1.20
C ALA A 56 15.36 13.22 1.20
N PHE A 57 14.19 13.26 1.83
CA PHE A 57 13.20 14.33 1.73
C PHE A 57 12.67 14.80 3.09
N GLY A 58 13.08 14.16 4.20
CA GLY A 58 12.58 14.49 5.55
C GLY A 58 11.18 13.98 5.83
N HIS A 59 10.61 13.17 4.94
CA HIS A 59 9.26 12.63 5.05
C HIS A 59 9.21 11.20 4.49
N GLY A 60 8.75 10.25 5.30
CA GLY A 60 8.51 8.86 4.93
C GLY A 60 7.02 8.58 4.88
N TYR A 61 6.59 7.83 3.87
CA TYR A 61 5.18 7.49 3.69
C TYR A 61 4.85 6.21 4.47
N TYR A 62 4.41 6.40 5.71
CA TYR A 62 4.07 5.32 6.63
C TYR A 62 2.57 5.35 6.95
N GLU A 63 2.05 6.51 7.41
CA GLU A 63 0.65 6.63 7.81
C GLU A 63 -0.30 6.70 6.62
N GLU A 64 0.14 7.33 5.53
CA GLU A 64 -0.65 7.57 4.33
C GLU A 64 -1.14 6.25 3.73
N GLY A 65 -0.26 5.24 3.69
CA GLY A 65 -0.62 3.91 3.25
C GLY A 65 -1.68 3.24 4.14
N ARG A 66 -1.61 3.46 5.46
CA ARG A 66 -2.60 2.95 6.43
C ARG A 66 -3.93 3.65 6.29
N ILE A 67 -3.93 4.98 6.17
CA ILE A 67 -5.13 5.80 6.01
C ILE A 67 -5.87 5.35 4.75
N ILE A 68 -5.18 5.29 3.61
CA ILE A 68 -5.77 4.85 2.34
C ILE A 68 -6.27 3.40 2.44
N THR A 69 -5.49 2.49 3.04
CA THR A 69 -5.91 1.09 3.18
C THR A 69 -7.16 0.95 4.04
N LYS A 70 -7.24 1.65 5.17
CA LYS A 70 -8.40 1.63 6.06
C LYS A 70 -9.64 2.29 5.42
N ALA A 71 -9.46 3.24 4.51
CA ALA A 71 -10.58 3.79 3.73
C ALA A 71 -11.19 2.77 2.76
N CYS A 72 -10.46 1.72 2.39
CA CYS A 72 -10.87 0.70 1.42
C CYS A 72 -11.26 -0.65 2.05
N CYS A 73 -10.97 -0.89 3.34
CA CYS A 73 -11.12 -2.20 3.97
C CYS A 73 -11.70 -2.07 5.38
N GLY A 74 -12.67 -2.94 5.70
CA GLY A 74 -13.32 -2.97 7.02
C GLY A 74 -12.52 -3.72 8.11
N ASP A 75 -11.78 -4.78 7.75
CA ASP A 75 -10.92 -5.53 8.70
C ASP A 75 -9.43 -5.27 8.39
N TYR A 76 -8.80 -4.44 9.22
CA TYR A 76 -7.39 -4.08 9.10
C TYR A 76 -6.58 -4.55 10.31
N GLN A 77 -5.52 -5.30 10.06
CA GLN A 77 -4.50 -5.67 11.05
C GLN A 77 -3.13 -5.17 10.57
N ASP A 78 -2.45 -4.38 11.41
CA ASP A 78 -1.11 -3.90 11.08
C ASP A 78 -0.05 -4.99 11.29
N MET A 79 1.09 -4.86 10.60
CA MET A 79 2.28 -5.68 10.86
C MET A 79 2.98 -5.21 12.14
N GLU A 80 3.70 -6.11 12.80
CA GLU A 80 4.61 -5.78 13.91
C GLU A 80 5.96 -6.46 13.69
N PRO A 81 7.10 -5.75 13.74
CA PRO A 81 7.23 -4.29 13.80
C PRO A 81 6.80 -3.59 12.50
N ASN A 82 6.33 -2.35 12.61
CA ASN A 82 5.88 -1.53 11.48
C ASN A 82 6.74 -0.27 11.26
N ARG A 83 6.35 0.56 10.30
CA ARG A 83 6.97 1.85 9.96
C ARG A 83 8.46 1.71 9.65
N GLU A 84 9.31 2.54 10.26
CA GLU A 84 10.75 2.51 10.07
C GLU A 84 11.39 1.19 10.53
N PHE A 85 10.73 0.46 11.44
CA PHE A 85 11.19 -0.84 11.95
C PHE A 85 10.70 -2.02 11.12
N ASN A 86 9.85 -1.79 10.11
CA ASN A 86 9.34 -2.86 9.27
C ASN A 86 10.45 -3.62 8.52
N TYR A 87 10.30 -4.94 8.44
CA TYR A 87 11.26 -5.80 7.75
C TYR A 87 11.20 -5.61 6.23
N CYS A 88 12.37 -5.66 5.58
CA CYS A 88 12.48 -5.62 4.12
C CYS A 88 11.90 -6.91 3.50
N CYS A 89 11.25 -6.81 2.34
CA CYS A 89 10.80 -7.98 1.58
C CYS A 89 11.96 -8.82 0.97
N GLY A 90 13.16 -8.23 0.84
CA GLY A 90 14.36 -8.86 0.29
C GLY A 90 14.67 -8.52 -1.18
N ALA A 91 13.75 -7.89 -1.91
CA ALA A 91 13.87 -7.67 -3.36
C ALA A 91 14.41 -6.29 -3.79
N GLY A 92 14.69 -5.40 -2.83
CA GLY A 92 15.22 -4.06 -3.11
C GLY A 92 16.66 -4.06 -3.64
N GLY A 93 17.17 -2.89 -4.02
CA GLY A 93 18.59 -2.71 -4.38
C GLY A 93 19.04 -3.45 -5.64
N GLY A 94 18.11 -3.87 -6.50
CA GLY A 94 18.40 -4.66 -7.70
C GLY A 94 18.29 -6.17 -7.50
N ALA A 95 18.06 -6.66 -6.26
CA ALA A 95 18.00 -8.09 -5.97
C ALA A 95 16.89 -8.83 -6.71
N TRP A 96 15.77 -8.17 -7.04
CA TRP A 96 14.73 -8.76 -7.88
C TRP A 96 15.17 -9.00 -9.33
N ALA A 97 15.88 -8.03 -9.92
CA ALA A 97 16.28 -8.06 -11.33
C ALA A 97 17.56 -8.90 -11.57
N MET A 98 18.33 -9.15 -10.52
CA MET A 98 19.59 -9.88 -10.54
C MET A 98 19.39 -11.33 -10.06
N PRO A 99 20.33 -12.26 -10.32
CA PRO A 99 20.17 -13.69 -10.01
C PRO A 99 20.36 -14.01 -8.52
N TYR A 100 19.76 -13.22 -7.63
CA TYR A 100 19.83 -13.37 -6.17
C TYR A 100 18.54 -13.97 -5.58
N SER A 101 17.92 -14.92 -6.30
CA SER A 101 16.65 -15.52 -5.89
C SER A 101 16.76 -16.22 -4.54
N ALA A 102 17.81 -17.03 -4.35
CA ALA A 102 18.04 -17.76 -3.10
C ALA A 102 18.22 -16.80 -1.92
N GLU A 103 19.01 -15.75 -2.09
CA GLU A 103 19.28 -14.76 -1.05
C GLU A 103 18.03 -13.95 -0.71
N ARG A 104 17.31 -13.42 -1.72
CA ARG A 104 16.10 -12.61 -1.46
C ARG A 104 15.00 -13.43 -0.81
N ILE A 105 14.86 -14.72 -1.16
CA ILE A 105 13.92 -15.64 -0.50
C ILE A 105 14.36 -15.91 0.94
N PHE A 106 15.64 -16.24 1.14
CA PHE A 106 16.20 -16.46 2.47
C PHE A 106 15.94 -15.26 3.36
N TYR A 107 16.35 -14.04 2.98
CA TYR A 107 16.06 -12.83 3.77
C TYR A 107 14.56 -12.59 3.96
N GLY A 108 13.75 -12.84 2.94
CA GLY A 108 12.30 -12.66 2.96
C GLY A 108 11.55 -13.57 3.95
N ARG A 109 12.14 -14.66 4.45
CA ARG A 109 11.49 -15.57 5.41
C ARG A 109 10.95 -14.87 6.66
N ILE A 110 11.64 -13.83 7.15
CA ILE A 110 11.21 -13.06 8.31
C ILE A 110 9.97 -12.22 7.96
N LYS A 111 9.93 -11.65 6.74
CA LYS A 111 8.76 -10.95 6.22
C LYS A 111 7.57 -11.92 6.02
N ALA A 112 7.83 -13.12 5.52
CA ALA A 112 6.80 -14.15 5.36
C ALA A 112 6.14 -14.48 6.71
N ARG A 113 6.95 -14.75 7.75
CA ARG A 113 6.45 -14.96 9.11
C ARG A 113 5.65 -13.77 9.64
N GLN A 114 6.19 -12.57 9.46
CA GLN A 114 5.51 -11.35 9.90
C GLN A 114 4.13 -11.16 9.25
N ILE A 115 3.99 -11.52 7.97
CA ILE A 115 2.69 -11.51 7.30
C ILE A 115 1.76 -12.56 7.92
N GLN A 116 2.23 -13.78 8.17
CA GLN A 116 1.43 -14.83 8.80
C GLN A 116 0.94 -14.42 10.19
N ASP A 117 1.77 -13.73 10.98
CA ASP A 117 1.44 -13.25 12.32
C ASP A 117 0.27 -12.24 12.32
N THR A 118 0.01 -11.55 11.18
CA THR A 118 -1.18 -10.68 11.05
C THR A 118 -2.49 -11.44 10.83
N GLY A 119 -2.41 -12.68 10.35
CA GLY A 119 -3.57 -13.44 9.86
C GLY A 119 -4.26 -12.82 8.63
N ALA A 120 -3.65 -11.83 7.97
CA ALA A 120 -4.22 -11.19 6.79
C ALA A 120 -4.21 -12.12 5.58
N ARG A 121 -5.28 -12.07 4.77
CA ARG A 121 -5.35 -12.70 3.46
C ARG A 121 -5.15 -11.72 2.30
N LEU A 122 -5.24 -10.41 2.57
CA LEU A 122 -4.88 -9.36 1.62
C LEU A 122 -3.69 -8.54 2.16
N VAL A 123 -2.64 -8.41 1.35
CA VAL A 123 -1.45 -7.60 1.68
C VAL A 123 -1.29 -6.46 0.70
N ILE A 124 -1.28 -5.23 1.22
CA ILE A 124 -1.11 -4.03 0.41
C ILE A 124 0.37 -3.65 0.34
N ALA A 125 0.93 -3.64 -0.87
CA ALA A 125 2.35 -3.39 -1.12
C ALA A 125 2.53 -2.34 -2.22
N PRO A 126 2.70 -1.05 -1.89
CA PRO A 126 2.75 0.03 -2.89
C PRO A 126 4.05 0.07 -3.71
N CYS A 127 5.09 -0.65 -3.31
CA CYS A 127 6.36 -0.71 -4.05
C CYS A 127 6.39 -1.92 -4.99
N HIS A 128 6.77 -1.71 -6.26
CA HIS A 128 6.82 -2.76 -7.28
C HIS A 128 7.67 -3.97 -6.87
N ASN A 129 8.88 -3.75 -6.36
CA ASN A 129 9.75 -4.84 -5.89
C ASN A 129 9.12 -5.61 -4.74
N CYS A 130 8.42 -4.91 -3.83
CA CYS A 130 7.74 -5.55 -2.72
C CYS A 130 6.56 -6.39 -3.20
N ARG A 131 5.69 -5.84 -4.06
CA ARG A 131 4.57 -6.60 -4.61
C ARG A 131 5.04 -7.85 -5.33
N ASP A 132 6.03 -7.74 -6.22
CA ASP A 132 6.51 -8.89 -6.98
C ASP A 132 7.17 -9.94 -6.09
N GLN A 133 7.97 -9.53 -5.11
CA GLN A 133 8.59 -10.43 -4.14
C GLN A 133 7.57 -11.16 -3.29
N LEU A 134 6.60 -10.44 -2.74
CA LEU A 134 5.55 -11.02 -1.91
C LEU A 134 4.67 -11.94 -2.76
N LYS A 135 4.14 -11.44 -3.88
CA LYS A 135 3.16 -12.14 -4.73
C LYS A 135 3.73 -13.35 -5.45
N LYS A 136 4.91 -13.22 -6.08
CA LYS A 136 5.46 -14.24 -6.99
C LYS A 136 6.44 -15.18 -6.30
N SER A 137 7.07 -14.75 -5.21
CA SER A 137 8.09 -15.54 -4.52
C SER A 137 7.63 -15.99 -3.16
N LEU A 138 7.54 -15.10 -2.17
CA LEU A 138 7.31 -15.50 -0.78
C LEU A 138 5.95 -16.20 -0.60
N ASN A 139 4.92 -15.79 -1.34
CA ASN A 139 3.61 -16.44 -1.29
C ASN A 139 3.69 -17.93 -1.63
N LYS A 140 4.46 -18.28 -2.66
CA LYS A 140 4.65 -19.67 -3.09
C LYS A 140 5.65 -20.42 -2.21
N GLU A 141 6.79 -19.81 -1.89
CA GLU A 141 7.88 -20.49 -1.16
C GLU A 141 7.53 -20.78 0.30
N PHE A 142 6.55 -20.06 0.87
CA PHE A 142 6.13 -20.20 2.28
C PHE A 142 4.63 -20.50 2.43
N ASP A 143 3.95 -20.89 1.34
CA ASP A 143 2.52 -21.26 1.33
C ASP A 143 1.63 -20.24 2.07
N LEU A 144 1.84 -18.95 1.82
CA LEU A 144 1.19 -17.88 2.59
C LEU A 144 -0.31 -17.76 2.32
N ASN A 145 -0.76 -18.22 1.15
CA ASN A 145 -2.16 -18.12 0.70
C ASN A 145 -2.73 -16.70 0.82
N ILE A 146 -1.93 -15.71 0.40
CA ILE A 146 -2.31 -14.29 0.40
C ILE A 146 -2.55 -13.78 -1.01
N GLU A 147 -3.44 -12.80 -1.13
CA GLU A 147 -3.48 -11.88 -2.25
C GLU A 147 -2.58 -10.66 -1.97
N VAL A 148 -1.93 -10.14 -3.01
CA VAL A 148 -1.10 -8.94 -2.91
C VAL A 148 -1.54 -7.94 -3.96
N LYS A 149 -1.89 -6.73 -3.50
CA LYS A 149 -2.31 -5.61 -4.35
C LYS A 149 -1.41 -4.39 -4.15
N TYR A 150 -1.28 -3.60 -5.20
CA TYR A 150 -0.84 -2.22 -5.08
C TYR A 150 -1.89 -1.37 -4.37
N LEU A 151 -1.45 -0.26 -3.80
CA LEU A 151 -2.34 0.69 -3.12
C LEU A 151 -3.38 1.31 -4.08
N TRP A 152 -2.99 1.61 -5.32
CA TRP A 152 -3.93 2.14 -6.32
C TRP A 152 -4.83 1.06 -6.93
N GLU A 153 -4.41 -0.22 -6.95
CA GLU A 153 -5.29 -1.34 -7.31
C GLU A 153 -6.40 -1.45 -6.26
N LEU A 154 -6.04 -1.40 -4.98
CA LEU A 154 -7.00 -1.39 -3.87
C LEU A 154 -8.00 -0.24 -3.96
N VAL A 155 -7.50 0.99 -4.17
CA VAL A 155 -8.38 2.17 -4.30
C VAL A 155 -9.30 2.02 -5.50
N ALA A 156 -8.79 1.58 -6.66
CA ALA A 156 -9.61 1.42 -7.86
C ALA A 156 -10.75 0.42 -7.66
N ASP A 157 -10.48 -0.71 -7.01
CA ASP A 157 -11.49 -1.73 -6.70
C ASP A 157 -12.55 -1.22 -5.70
N SER A 158 -12.20 -0.23 -4.89
CA SER A 158 -13.06 0.34 -3.84
C SER A 158 -13.84 1.57 -4.29
N LEU A 159 -13.69 2.02 -5.54
CA LEU A 159 -14.38 3.21 -6.05
C LEU A 159 -15.89 3.00 -6.13
N ILE A 160 -16.65 3.92 -5.54
CA ILE A 160 -18.09 4.05 -5.77
C ILE A 160 -18.26 4.88 -7.05
N MET A 161 -18.75 4.24 -8.11
CA MET A 161 -18.98 4.93 -9.39
C MET A 161 -20.14 5.93 -9.27
N PRO A 162 -20.14 7.03 -10.04
CA PRO A 162 -21.19 8.06 -9.94
C PRO A 162 -22.62 7.52 -10.07
N GLU A 163 -22.82 6.49 -10.90
CA GLU A 163 -24.11 5.81 -11.09
C GLU A 163 -24.58 5.09 -9.81
N GLN A 164 -23.65 4.50 -9.06
CA GLN A 164 -23.91 3.81 -7.79
C GLN A 164 -24.11 4.80 -6.64
N ALA A 165 -23.37 5.92 -6.67
CA ALA A 165 -23.50 7.00 -5.71
C ALA A 165 -24.90 7.63 -5.75
N ALA A 166 -25.44 7.90 -6.95
CA ALA A 166 -26.79 8.46 -7.08
C ALA A 166 -27.89 7.53 -6.53
N GLN A 167 -27.69 6.21 -6.63
CA GLN A 167 -28.63 5.21 -6.10
C GLN A 167 -28.55 5.11 -4.57
N THR A 168 -27.33 5.05 -4.02
CA THR A 168 -27.11 5.00 -2.56
C THR A 168 -27.58 6.28 -1.86
N ASP A 169 -27.34 7.45 -2.46
CA ASP A 169 -27.81 8.74 -1.94
C ASP A 169 -29.36 8.78 -1.97
N ALA A 170 -30.02 8.23 -2.99
CA ALA A 170 -31.48 8.14 -3.07
C ALA A 170 -32.09 7.16 -2.04
N GLU A 171 -31.48 5.98 -1.87
CA GLU A 171 -31.91 4.98 -0.89
C GLU A 171 -31.72 5.44 0.56
N GLN A 172 -30.69 6.23 0.85
CA GLN A 172 -30.50 6.85 2.17
C GLN A 172 -31.58 7.88 2.47
N VAL A 173 -31.94 8.73 1.50
CA VAL A 173 -33.04 9.71 1.66
C VAL A 173 -34.38 9.01 1.90
N GLU A 174 -34.67 7.91 1.20
CA GLU A 174 -35.91 7.15 1.43
C GLU A 174 -35.96 6.45 2.80
N ARG A 175 -34.81 6.07 3.38
CA ARG A 175 -34.74 5.47 4.72
C ARG A 175 -34.90 6.47 5.86
N GLU A 176 -34.74 7.76 5.59
CA GLU A 176 -34.87 8.84 6.57
C GLU A 176 -36.28 9.47 6.62
N ILE A 177 -37.18 9.05 5.74
CA ILE A 177 -38.61 9.45 5.68
C ILE A 177 -39.48 8.38 6.36
#